data_AF-A0A1C6DHY3-F1
#
_entry.id   AF-A0A1C6DHY3-F1
#
_cell.length_a   1.000
_cell.length_b   1.000
_cell.length_c   1.000
_cell.angle_alpha   90.00
_cell.angle_beta   90.00
_cell.angle_gamma   90.00
#
_symmetry.space_group_name_H-M   'P 1'
#
loop_
_entity.id
_entity.type
_entity.pdbx_description
1 polymer ?
#
loop_
_entity_poly.entity_id
_entity_poly.type
_entity_poly.pdbx_seq_one_letter_code
_entity_poly.pdbx_strand_id
1 'polypeptide(L)'
;MKHTLKRVLAMGTALVLTLGLSTAALAAEGEELPVSPAPAAEQTIAVQLDGQNLTFTDAVPQVKDQRTFLPFRAVFEAMGAEVSNEGDVITAARDGKTLTMTIGSTEATLTEGETATAITMDVAPYVDSATWRTYVPVRFAAQAFGCAVGWDQDDQTAVIVDAEKLLGSAKAGKEYTILAKYLEYSRQFNEGAWAVTADFDADLTMMGMGPATVDGTLEGVVADAVKAQMSMNMKLDLEELMADLAGLAAAGTSEEPAAPTAEEQALLTALKEKGVGLEMRMDMDEGMLYMTFTGEALESLGLPADTWYSMDMGALFEQLGMDYAELMDLSKTLDASAMLEAMLQSADLSDKDTAYATVAGLVDSAAKLLSDEGFQKNGSDYTTAYTYTQDGADMTLSFTLNTKNDKVVGYAMDIKMTMVTGAETGETTEVMTMTMGMDEKNHMTAEMKMDLLGLMSMNMTISGDYKTTDKTPAVEPPAGAVVVPFEELGMETAAPETAA
;
A
#
# COMPACT_ATOMS: atom_id res chain seq x y z
N MET A 1 -17.80 -2.77 7.85
CA MET A 1 -16.68 -2.54 8.79
C MET A 1 -15.34 -3.02 8.23
N LYS A 2 -15.01 -4.32 8.15
CA LYS A 2 -13.69 -4.79 7.62
C LYS A 2 -13.33 -4.21 6.23
N HIS A 3 -14.29 -4.15 5.31
CA HIS A 3 -14.08 -3.66 3.94
C HIS A 3 -13.85 -2.15 3.85
N THR A 4 -14.52 -1.36 4.69
CA THR A 4 -14.43 0.11 4.66
C THR A 4 -13.08 0.60 5.17
N LEU A 5 -12.53 -0.04 6.21
CA LEU A 5 -11.21 0.30 6.76
C LEU A 5 -10.07 0.06 5.75
N LYS A 6 -10.15 -1.03 4.96
CA LYS A 6 -9.21 -1.30 3.85
C LYS A 6 -9.24 -0.19 2.79
N ARG A 7 -10.44 0.28 2.40
CA ARG A 7 -10.61 1.35 1.37
C ARG A 7 -10.01 2.70 1.81
N VAL A 8 -10.05 3.02 3.10
CA VAL A 8 -9.48 4.25 3.66
C VAL A 8 -7.97 4.16 3.80
N LEU A 9 -7.45 3.01 4.25
CA LEU A 9 -6.02 2.76 4.30
C LEU A 9 -5.41 2.82 2.90
N ALA A 10 -6.12 2.32 1.87
CA ALA A 10 -5.75 2.46 0.46
C ALA A 10 -5.73 3.93 -0.02
N MET A 11 -6.70 4.77 0.36
CA MET A 11 -6.68 6.20 0.02
C MET A 11 -5.57 6.98 0.74
N GLY A 12 -5.37 6.70 2.03
CA GLY A 12 -4.27 7.29 2.80
C GLY A 12 -2.91 6.89 2.22
N THR A 13 -2.72 5.61 1.93
CA THR A 13 -1.48 5.13 1.28
C THR A 13 -1.32 5.69 -0.12
N ALA A 14 -2.35 5.83 -0.96
CA ALA A 14 -2.18 6.43 -2.29
C ALA A 14 -1.79 7.91 -2.25
N LEU A 15 -2.34 8.70 -1.31
CA LEU A 15 -1.93 10.09 -1.14
C LEU A 15 -0.53 10.23 -0.51
N VAL A 16 -0.12 9.28 0.33
CA VAL A 16 1.23 9.22 0.91
C VAL A 16 2.25 8.71 -0.12
N LEU A 17 1.94 7.67 -0.90
CA LEU A 17 2.78 7.11 -1.98
C LEU A 17 3.01 8.13 -3.11
N THR A 18 2.02 8.98 -3.41
CA THR A 18 2.18 10.06 -4.40
C THR A 18 2.96 11.28 -3.88
N LEU A 19 3.06 11.47 -2.55
CA LEU A 19 3.59 12.72 -1.94
C LEU A 19 4.76 12.51 -0.95
N GLY A 20 5.22 11.28 -0.76
CA GLY A 20 6.34 10.92 0.11
C GLY A 20 6.79 9.48 -0.11
N LEU A 21 7.82 9.28 -0.95
CA LEU A 21 8.45 7.97 -1.11
C LEU A 21 9.09 7.50 0.21
N SER A 22 8.90 6.21 0.51
CA SER A 22 9.47 5.39 1.60
C SER A 22 8.67 5.22 2.90
N THR A 23 7.70 4.31 2.86
CA THR A 23 7.65 3.11 3.74
C THR A 23 6.59 2.14 3.22
N ALA A 24 6.95 0.87 3.04
CA ALA A 24 6.05 -0.14 2.48
C ALA A 24 5.40 -1.02 3.56
N ALA A 25 4.09 -1.22 3.40
CA ALA A 25 3.28 -2.39 3.76
C ALA A 25 3.45 -3.13 5.11
N LEU A 26 2.32 -3.30 5.82
CA LEU A 26 1.76 -4.65 6.05
C LEU A 26 0.26 -4.60 6.43
N ALA A 27 -0.62 -5.27 5.67
CA ALA A 27 -2.02 -5.53 6.06
C ALA A 27 -2.73 -6.61 5.20
N ALA A 28 -2.33 -7.88 5.32
CA ALA A 28 -3.07 -9.06 4.85
C ALA A 28 -3.15 -10.12 5.97
N GLU A 29 -4.20 -10.97 6.11
CA GLU A 29 -5.38 -11.20 5.26
C GLU A 29 -6.75 -10.62 5.79
N GLY A 30 -7.67 -11.28 6.54
CA GLY A 30 -7.89 -12.71 6.89
C GLY A 30 -9.31 -13.07 7.41
N GLU A 31 -9.61 -14.39 7.36
CA GLU A 31 -10.77 -15.20 7.83
C GLU A 31 -12.20 -14.94 7.27
N GLU A 32 -12.73 -15.96 6.57
CA GLU A 32 -14.15 -16.14 6.21
C GLU A 32 -14.83 -17.22 7.10
N LEU A 33 -16.13 -17.08 7.34
CA LEU A 33 -16.94 -18.04 8.10
C LEU A 33 -17.77 -18.95 7.16
N PRO A 34 -17.97 -20.24 7.50
CA PRO A 34 -18.72 -21.17 6.64
C PRO A 34 -20.23 -20.91 6.69
N VAL A 35 -20.85 -20.72 5.52
CA VAL A 35 -22.32 -20.63 5.37
C VAL A 35 -22.91 -21.86 4.69
N SER A 36 -23.98 -22.39 5.30
CA SER A 36 -24.75 -23.53 4.79
C SER A 36 -25.63 -23.12 3.59
N PRO A 37 -25.78 -23.96 2.55
CA PRO A 37 -26.52 -23.59 1.35
C PRO A 37 -28.04 -23.48 1.57
N ALA A 38 -28.62 -22.40 1.05
CA ALA A 38 -30.05 -22.25 0.81
C ALA A 38 -30.42 -22.78 -0.60
N PRO A 39 -31.67 -23.21 -0.85
CA PRO A 39 -32.06 -23.81 -2.14
C PRO A 39 -32.19 -22.76 -3.25
N ALA A 40 -31.71 -23.11 -4.44
CA ALA A 40 -31.66 -22.23 -5.60
C ALA A 40 -33.04 -21.85 -6.16
N ALA A 41 -33.27 -20.55 -6.33
CA ALA A 41 -34.22 -20.02 -7.32
C ALA A 41 -33.54 -19.98 -8.71
N GLU A 42 -34.32 -19.88 -9.79
CA GLU A 42 -33.78 -19.88 -11.17
C GLU A 42 -32.87 -18.67 -11.42
N GLN A 43 -31.56 -18.90 -11.43
CA GLN A 43 -30.55 -17.85 -11.44
C GLN A 43 -30.42 -17.19 -12.83
N THR A 44 -30.89 -15.96 -12.94
CA THR A 44 -30.60 -15.09 -14.09
C THR A 44 -29.48 -14.14 -13.70
N ILE A 45 -28.28 -14.36 -14.25
CA ILE A 45 -27.13 -13.46 -14.04
C ILE A 45 -27.41 -12.12 -14.72
N ALA A 46 -27.18 -11.01 -14.01
CA ALA A 46 -27.18 -9.67 -14.58
C ALA A 46 -25.76 -9.13 -14.79
N VAL A 47 -25.64 -8.09 -15.61
CA VAL A 47 -24.39 -7.34 -15.81
C VAL A 47 -24.70 -5.87 -15.69
N GLN A 48 -23.89 -5.15 -14.93
CA GLN A 48 -23.93 -3.70 -14.78
C GLN A 48 -22.62 -3.12 -15.34
N LEU A 49 -22.72 -2.06 -16.13
CA LEU A 49 -21.59 -1.27 -16.61
C LEU A 49 -21.80 0.18 -16.19
N ASP A 50 -20.83 0.76 -15.46
CA ASP A 50 -20.88 2.14 -14.95
C ASP A 50 -22.18 2.48 -14.20
N GLY A 51 -22.64 1.56 -13.34
CA GLY A 51 -23.89 1.73 -12.59
C GLY A 51 -25.18 1.52 -13.41
N GLN A 52 -25.09 1.11 -14.69
CA GLN A 52 -26.25 0.87 -15.57
C GLN A 52 -26.36 -0.61 -15.96
N ASN A 53 -27.55 -1.20 -15.80
CA ASN A 53 -27.78 -2.61 -16.17
C ASN A 53 -27.79 -2.79 -17.69
N LEU A 54 -26.93 -3.68 -18.19
CA LEU A 54 -26.91 -4.06 -19.60
C LEU A 54 -28.11 -4.95 -19.93
N THR A 55 -28.77 -4.65 -21.05
CA THR A 55 -29.89 -5.44 -21.57
C THR A 55 -29.41 -6.37 -22.68
N PHE A 56 -29.71 -7.65 -22.54
CA PHE A 56 -29.31 -8.69 -23.48
C PHE A 56 -30.50 -9.19 -24.29
N THR A 57 -30.50 -8.98 -25.61
CA THR A 57 -31.62 -9.38 -26.51
C THR A 57 -31.42 -10.74 -27.19
N ASP A 58 -30.18 -11.06 -27.54
CA ASP A 58 -29.84 -12.15 -28.47
C ASP A 58 -29.25 -13.39 -27.78
N ALA A 59 -28.63 -13.20 -26.63
CA ALA A 59 -27.98 -14.22 -25.81
C ALA A 59 -27.81 -13.66 -24.40
N VAL A 60 -28.06 -14.47 -23.38
CA VAL A 60 -27.95 -14.07 -21.96
C VAL A 60 -26.63 -14.54 -21.35
N PRO A 61 -26.11 -13.89 -20.30
CA PRO A 61 -25.02 -14.42 -19.48
C PRO A 61 -25.26 -15.87 -19.02
N GLN A 62 -24.19 -16.65 -18.87
CA GLN A 62 -24.25 -18.09 -18.51
C GLN A 62 -23.22 -18.43 -17.42
N VAL A 63 -23.59 -19.25 -16.43
CA VAL A 63 -22.60 -19.95 -15.58
C VAL A 63 -22.19 -21.25 -16.27
N LYS A 64 -20.89 -21.47 -16.40
CA LYS A 64 -20.33 -22.76 -16.83
C LYS A 64 -19.05 -23.01 -16.03
N ASP A 65 -18.88 -24.22 -15.49
CA ASP A 65 -17.68 -24.62 -14.73
C ASP A 65 -17.31 -23.64 -13.59
N GLN A 66 -18.33 -23.15 -12.86
CA GLN A 66 -18.21 -22.10 -11.82
C GLN A 66 -17.56 -20.79 -12.30
N ARG A 67 -17.69 -20.46 -13.59
CA ARG A 67 -17.27 -19.19 -14.19
C ARG A 67 -18.45 -18.53 -14.90
N THR A 68 -18.54 -17.21 -14.76
CA THR A 68 -19.54 -16.39 -15.46
C THR A 68 -19.02 -16.03 -16.85
N PHE A 69 -19.72 -16.49 -17.87
CA PHE A 69 -19.46 -16.20 -19.27
C PHE A 69 -20.49 -15.21 -19.81
N LEU A 70 -20.03 -14.21 -20.56
CA LEU A 70 -20.88 -13.21 -21.17
C LEU A 70 -20.88 -13.31 -22.70
N PRO A 71 -21.97 -12.91 -23.39
CA PRO A 71 -21.99 -12.79 -24.84
C PRO A 71 -20.98 -11.73 -25.29
N PHE A 72 -19.90 -12.17 -25.96
CA PHE A 72 -18.74 -11.35 -26.32
C PHE A 72 -19.13 -10.02 -26.98
N ARG A 73 -19.91 -10.07 -28.06
CA ARG A 73 -20.29 -8.87 -28.82
C ARG A 73 -21.01 -7.82 -27.94
N ALA A 74 -22.01 -8.25 -27.17
CA ALA A 74 -22.88 -7.34 -26.44
C ALA A 74 -22.15 -6.54 -25.35
N VAL A 75 -21.19 -7.16 -24.65
CA VAL A 75 -20.45 -6.50 -23.56
C VAL A 75 -19.38 -5.58 -24.12
N PHE A 76 -18.61 -6.04 -25.12
CA PHE A 76 -17.51 -5.25 -25.66
C PHE A 76 -18.01 -4.04 -26.47
N GLU A 77 -19.09 -4.19 -27.24
CA GLU A 77 -19.75 -3.04 -27.89
C GLU A 77 -20.33 -2.06 -26.85
N ALA A 78 -20.85 -2.53 -25.71
CA ALA A 78 -21.30 -1.66 -24.62
C ALA A 78 -20.15 -0.94 -23.91
N MET A 79 -18.97 -1.58 -23.82
CA MET A 79 -17.70 -0.96 -23.40
C MET A 79 -17.05 -0.12 -24.53
N GLY A 80 -17.71 0.11 -25.66
CA GLY A 80 -17.23 0.96 -26.75
C GLY A 80 -16.16 0.35 -27.67
N ALA A 81 -15.88 -0.95 -27.56
CA ALA A 81 -14.92 -1.63 -28.43
C ALA A 81 -15.54 -2.07 -29.76
N GLU A 82 -14.78 -1.93 -30.84
CA GLU A 82 -15.09 -2.52 -32.14
C GLU A 82 -14.80 -4.02 -32.11
N VAL A 83 -15.79 -4.86 -32.43
CA VAL A 83 -15.64 -6.33 -32.38
C VAL A 83 -15.82 -7.02 -33.71
N SER A 84 -14.84 -7.87 -34.04
CA SER A 84 -14.79 -8.69 -35.25
C SER A 84 -14.56 -10.16 -34.92
N ASN A 85 -14.80 -11.01 -35.92
CA ASN A 85 -14.51 -12.44 -35.88
C ASN A 85 -14.05 -12.87 -37.28
N GLU A 86 -12.97 -13.64 -37.34
CA GLU A 86 -12.48 -14.28 -38.57
C GLU A 86 -12.23 -15.75 -38.28
N GLY A 87 -13.22 -16.60 -38.60
CA GLY A 87 -13.18 -18.02 -38.28
C GLY A 87 -13.24 -18.26 -36.77
N ASP A 88 -12.24 -18.94 -36.22
CA ASP A 88 -12.14 -19.21 -34.78
C ASP A 88 -11.47 -18.05 -34.00
N VAL A 89 -10.96 -17.03 -34.68
CA VAL A 89 -10.33 -15.85 -34.05
C VAL A 89 -11.41 -14.79 -33.78
N ILE A 90 -11.42 -14.26 -32.56
CA ILE A 90 -12.23 -13.10 -32.17
C ILE A 90 -11.31 -11.95 -31.76
N THR A 91 -11.66 -10.74 -32.19
CA THR A 91 -10.89 -9.54 -31.89
C THR A 91 -11.81 -8.45 -31.36
N ALA A 92 -11.36 -7.76 -30.33
CA ALA A 92 -11.93 -6.52 -29.84
C ALA A 92 -10.86 -5.42 -29.88
N ALA A 93 -11.22 -4.22 -30.33
CA ALA A 93 -10.31 -3.08 -30.39
C ALA A 93 -10.95 -1.83 -29.79
N ARG A 94 -10.25 -1.14 -28.90
CA ARG A 94 -10.66 0.12 -28.27
C ARG A 94 -9.43 0.93 -27.90
N ASP A 95 -9.47 2.25 -28.15
CA ASP A 95 -8.48 3.23 -27.66
C ASP A 95 -7.00 2.87 -27.90
N GLY A 96 -6.71 2.15 -29.00
CA GLY A 96 -5.35 1.71 -29.37
C GLY A 96 -4.95 0.33 -28.82
N LYS A 97 -5.73 -0.23 -27.88
CA LYS A 97 -5.61 -1.60 -27.37
C LYS A 97 -6.40 -2.56 -28.27
N THR A 98 -5.78 -3.69 -28.63
CA THR A 98 -6.40 -4.75 -29.45
C THR A 98 -6.26 -6.09 -28.74
N LEU A 99 -7.38 -6.63 -28.26
CA LEU A 99 -7.45 -7.97 -27.68
C LEU A 99 -7.80 -8.99 -28.76
N THR A 100 -6.92 -9.97 -28.97
CA THR A 100 -7.16 -11.11 -29.87
C THR A 100 -7.22 -12.40 -29.06
N MET A 101 -8.30 -13.18 -29.24
CA MET A 101 -8.48 -14.49 -28.60
C MET A 101 -8.84 -15.54 -29.66
N THR A 102 -8.53 -16.81 -29.40
CA THR A 102 -8.96 -17.92 -30.26
C THR A 102 -9.97 -18.79 -29.51
N ILE A 103 -11.09 -19.12 -30.16
CA ILE A 103 -12.12 -20.01 -29.62
C ILE A 103 -11.50 -21.37 -29.28
N GLY A 104 -11.74 -21.86 -28.07
CA GLY A 104 -11.16 -23.10 -27.55
C GLY A 104 -9.71 -22.99 -27.06
N SER A 105 -9.05 -21.83 -27.17
CA SER A 105 -7.75 -21.57 -26.55
C SER A 105 -7.88 -20.75 -25.27
N THR A 106 -7.02 -21.02 -24.28
CA THR A 106 -6.80 -20.15 -23.12
C THR A 106 -5.78 -19.05 -23.40
N GLU A 107 -5.00 -19.16 -24.49
CA GLU A 107 -4.05 -18.13 -24.90
C GLU A 107 -4.75 -17.00 -25.67
N ALA A 108 -4.35 -15.77 -25.35
CA ALA A 108 -4.78 -14.54 -26.00
C ALA A 108 -3.60 -13.57 -26.12
N THR A 109 -3.79 -12.53 -26.93
CA THR A 109 -2.79 -11.48 -27.14
C THR A 109 -3.44 -10.12 -26.97
N LEU A 110 -2.90 -9.30 -26.07
CA LEU A 110 -3.21 -7.89 -25.97
C LEU A 110 -2.12 -7.10 -26.69
N THR A 111 -2.50 -6.32 -27.69
CA THR A 111 -1.57 -5.45 -28.43
C THR A 111 -1.88 -4.00 -28.09
N GLU A 112 -0.87 -3.25 -27.67
CA GLU A 112 -0.95 -1.81 -27.39
C GLU A 112 0.20 -1.10 -28.13
N GLY A 113 -0.16 -0.26 -29.09
CA GLY A 113 0.82 0.37 -29.99
C GLY A 113 1.60 -0.67 -30.81
N GLU A 114 2.93 -0.73 -30.60
CA GLU A 114 3.82 -1.72 -31.23
C GLU A 114 4.10 -2.94 -30.33
N THR A 115 3.66 -2.92 -29.07
CA THR A 115 3.90 -3.99 -28.09
C THR A 115 2.77 -5.02 -28.14
N ALA A 116 3.12 -6.30 -28.19
CA ALA A 116 2.16 -7.41 -28.13
C ALA A 116 2.50 -8.34 -26.96
N THR A 117 1.60 -8.42 -25.99
CA THR A 117 1.75 -9.19 -24.75
C THR A 117 0.85 -10.42 -24.80
N ALA A 118 1.43 -11.60 -24.57
CA ALA A 118 0.66 -12.83 -24.42
C ALA A 118 0.03 -12.88 -23.02
N ILE A 119 -1.28 -13.13 -22.95
CA ILE A 119 -2.04 -13.20 -21.71
C ILE A 119 -2.88 -14.49 -21.69
N THR A 120 -3.05 -15.08 -20.50
CA THR A 120 -3.72 -16.38 -20.34
C THR A 120 -5.05 -16.22 -19.61
N MET A 121 -6.09 -16.88 -20.14
CA MET A 121 -7.42 -17.00 -19.53
C MET A 121 -7.53 -18.26 -18.67
N ASP A 122 -8.18 -18.17 -17.51
CA ASP A 122 -8.60 -19.33 -16.69
C ASP A 122 -9.33 -20.41 -17.51
N VAL A 123 -10.16 -19.97 -18.47
CA VAL A 123 -11.08 -20.79 -19.24
C VAL A 123 -11.25 -20.22 -20.65
N ALA A 124 -11.22 -21.10 -21.65
CA ALA A 124 -11.28 -20.70 -23.06
C ALA A 124 -12.65 -20.13 -23.49
N PRO A 125 -12.68 -19.15 -24.41
CA PRO A 125 -13.89 -18.74 -25.11
C PRO A 125 -14.52 -19.91 -25.87
N TYR A 126 -15.85 -19.94 -25.95
CA TYR A 126 -16.58 -20.97 -26.70
C TYR A 126 -17.75 -20.39 -27.49
N VAL A 127 -18.20 -21.11 -28.52
CA VAL A 127 -19.46 -20.83 -29.21
C VAL A 127 -20.55 -21.70 -28.60
N ASP A 128 -21.61 -21.08 -28.11
CA ASP A 128 -22.79 -21.82 -27.65
C ASP A 128 -23.54 -22.40 -28.85
N SER A 129 -23.79 -23.72 -28.80
CA SER A 129 -24.41 -24.46 -29.91
C SER A 129 -25.91 -24.19 -30.10
N ALA A 130 -26.59 -23.61 -29.11
CA ALA A 130 -28.02 -23.30 -29.20
C ALA A 130 -28.27 -21.92 -29.82
N THR A 131 -27.46 -20.92 -29.47
CA THR A 131 -27.58 -19.53 -29.90
C THR A 131 -26.64 -19.13 -31.04
N TRP A 132 -25.58 -19.91 -31.29
CA TRP A 132 -24.48 -19.56 -32.19
C TRP A 132 -23.88 -18.18 -31.85
N ARG A 133 -23.66 -17.95 -30.56
CA ARG A 133 -23.03 -16.75 -30.01
C ARG A 133 -21.76 -17.14 -29.27
N THR A 134 -20.74 -16.29 -29.39
CA THR A 134 -19.46 -16.48 -28.70
C THR A 134 -19.56 -15.96 -27.28
N TYR A 135 -19.09 -16.78 -26.35
CA TYR A 135 -19.06 -16.54 -24.92
C TYR A 135 -17.62 -16.43 -24.44
N VAL A 136 -17.35 -15.44 -23.60
CA VAL A 136 -16.02 -15.15 -23.02
C VAL A 136 -16.13 -14.94 -21.51
N PRO A 137 -15.05 -15.18 -20.74
CA PRO A 137 -15.06 -15.00 -19.29
C PRO A 137 -15.15 -13.51 -18.93
N VAL A 138 -16.06 -13.12 -18.03
CA VAL A 138 -16.33 -11.70 -17.70
C VAL A 138 -15.09 -10.93 -17.24
N ARG A 139 -14.32 -11.51 -16.31
CA ARG A 139 -13.19 -10.84 -15.66
C ARG A 139 -12.11 -10.48 -16.68
N PHE A 140 -11.68 -11.47 -17.45
CA PHE A 140 -10.69 -11.31 -18.52
C PHE A 140 -11.14 -10.29 -19.59
N ALA A 141 -12.42 -10.35 -19.98
CA ALA A 141 -13.00 -9.49 -20.99
C ALA A 141 -12.93 -7.99 -20.66
N ALA A 142 -13.14 -7.64 -19.39
CA ALA A 142 -13.14 -6.26 -18.92
C ALA A 142 -11.74 -5.78 -18.49
N GLN A 143 -10.94 -6.63 -17.82
CA GLN A 143 -9.57 -6.28 -17.42
C GLN A 143 -8.67 -5.94 -18.62
N ALA A 144 -8.82 -6.63 -19.76
CA ALA A 144 -8.07 -6.35 -20.98
C ALA A 144 -8.30 -4.94 -21.57
N PHE A 145 -9.33 -4.22 -21.10
CA PHE A 145 -9.65 -2.84 -21.46
C PHE A 145 -9.66 -1.91 -20.24
N GLY A 146 -8.84 -2.18 -19.22
CA GLY A 146 -8.71 -1.33 -18.04
C GLY A 146 -9.98 -1.21 -17.20
N CYS A 147 -10.95 -2.11 -17.35
CA CYS A 147 -12.19 -2.06 -16.57
C CYS A 147 -12.07 -2.92 -15.30
N ALA A 148 -12.40 -2.32 -14.15
CA ALA A 148 -12.48 -3.03 -12.88
C ALA A 148 -13.73 -3.90 -12.81
N VAL A 149 -13.64 -5.09 -12.20
CA VAL A 149 -14.72 -6.10 -12.20
C VAL A 149 -14.99 -6.65 -10.81
N GLY A 150 -16.21 -6.41 -10.32
CA GLY A 150 -16.78 -7.04 -9.14
C GLY A 150 -17.81 -8.12 -9.45
N TRP A 151 -18.18 -8.85 -8.40
CA TRP A 151 -19.28 -9.79 -8.41
C TRP A 151 -20.13 -9.58 -7.16
N ASP A 152 -21.39 -9.22 -7.39
CA ASP A 152 -22.42 -9.22 -6.37
C ASP A 152 -23.01 -10.63 -6.25
N GLN A 153 -22.78 -11.25 -5.09
CA GLN A 153 -23.20 -12.62 -4.84
C GLN A 153 -24.68 -12.75 -4.48
N ASP A 154 -25.29 -11.72 -3.90
CA ASP A 154 -26.70 -11.75 -3.45
C ASP A 154 -27.64 -11.50 -4.63
N ASP A 155 -27.30 -10.55 -5.50
CA ASP A 155 -28.05 -10.21 -6.72
C ASP A 155 -27.53 -10.93 -7.99
N GLN A 156 -26.52 -11.79 -7.87
CA GLN A 156 -25.90 -12.53 -8.99
C GLN A 156 -25.54 -11.61 -10.17
N THR A 157 -24.89 -10.48 -9.87
CA THR A 157 -24.62 -9.40 -10.83
C THR A 157 -23.13 -9.19 -11.00
N ALA A 158 -22.64 -9.24 -12.24
CA ALA A 158 -21.29 -8.78 -12.57
C ALA A 158 -21.29 -7.24 -12.64
N VAL A 159 -20.46 -6.59 -11.83
CA VAL A 159 -20.33 -5.13 -11.77
C VAL A 159 -19.05 -4.73 -12.50
N ILE A 160 -19.17 -3.97 -13.58
CA ILE A 160 -18.05 -3.51 -14.41
C ILE A 160 -17.96 -1.98 -14.31
N VAL A 161 -16.76 -1.46 -14.07
CA VAL A 161 -16.48 -0.01 -14.01
C VAL A 161 -15.32 0.31 -14.95
N ASP A 162 -15.57 1.22 -15.89
CA ASP A 162 -14.58 1.69 -16.87
C ASP A 162 -13.62 2.69 -16.22
N ALA A 163 -12.41 2.26 -15.89
CA ALA A 163 -11.48 3.06 -15.09
C ALA A 163 -10.99 4.30 -15.83
N GLU A 164 -10.52 4.12 -17.07
CA GLU A 164 -10.04 5.20 -17.93
C GLU A 164 -11.13 6.28 -18.14
N LYS A 165 -12.36 5.86 -18.42
CA LYS A 165 -13.51 6.77 -18.62
C LYS A 165 -13.90 7.49 -17.34
N LEU A 166 -13.91 6.80 -16.19
CA LEU A 166 -14.25 7.39 -14.91
C LEU A 166 -13.18 8.42 -14.49
N LEU A 167 -11.90 8.07 -14.61
CA LEU A 167 -10.77 8.96 -14.34
C LEU A 167 -10.73 10.15 -15.31
N GLY A 168 -10.93 9.91 -16.60
CA GLY A 168 -11.02 10.96 -17.61
C GLY A 168 -12.16 11.95 -17.33
N SER A 169 -13.32 11.44 -16.93
CA SER A 169 -14.47 12.27 -16.52
C SER A 169 -14.19 13.06 -15.25
N ALA A 170 -13.55 12.44 -14.24
CA ALA A 170 -13.18 13.11 -12.99
C ALA A 170 -12.07 14.16 -13.18
N LYS A 171 -11.14 13.96 -14.13
CA LYS A 171 -10.07 14.92 -14.45
C LYS A 171 -10.53 16.03 -15.40
N ALA A 172 -11.66 15.87 -16.10
CA ALA A 172 -12.12 16.82 -17.11
C ALA A 172 -12.35 18.24 -16.54
N GLY A 173 -11.68 19.23 -17.15
CA GLY A 173 -11.78 20.64 -16.75
C GLY A 173 -11.01 21.02 -15.49
N LYS A 174 -10.28 20.09 -14.87
CA LYS A 174 -9.39 20.34 -13.72
C LYS A 174 -7.95 20.53 -14.20
N GLU A 175 -7.23 21.51 -13.64
CA GLU A 175 -5.79 21.74 -13.85
C GLU A 175 -4.98 21.09 -12.72
N TYR A 176 -3.73 20.68 -12.99
CA TYR A 176 -2.86 19.96 -12.05
C TYR A 176 -1.45 20.58 -11.96
N THR A 177 -1.35 21.91 -12.13
CA THR A 177 -0.06 22.60 -12.23
C THR A 177 0.72 22.64 -10.91
N ILE A 178 0.03 22.61 -9.76
CA ILE A 178 0.64 22.58 -8.44
C ILE A 178 1.23 21.20 -8.16
N LEU A 179 0.49 20.13 -8.45
CA LEU A 179 1.00 18.76 -8.36
C LEU A 179 2.18 18.53 -9.31
N ALA A 180 2.12 19.03 -10.54
CA ALA A 180 3.23 18.93 -11.50
C ALA A 180 4.53 19.59 -10.97
N LYS A 181 4.44 20.69 -10.22
CA LYS A 181 5.61 21.32 -9.57
C LYS A 181 6.19 20.46 -8.44
N TYR A 182 5.35 19.76 -7.69
CA TYR A 182 5.82 18.79 -6.70
C TYR A 182 6.49 17.59 -7.37
N LEU A 183 5.91 17.04 -8.44
CA LEU A 183 6.51 15.94 -9.20
C LEU A 183 7.85 16.33 -9.86
N GLU A 184 8.00 17.57 -10.32
CA GLU A 184 9.31 18.09 -10.79
C GLU A 184 10.33 18.18 -9.64
N TYR A 185 9.91 18.55 -8.43
CA TYR A 185 10.76 18.57 -7.24
C TYR A 185 11.15 17.14 -6.80
N SER A 186 10.21 16.20 -6.71
CA SER A 186 10.47 14.84 -6.22
C SER A 186 11.45 14.07 -7.10
N ARG A 187 11.42 14.28 -8.43
CA ARG A 187 12.36 13.67 -9.39
C ARG A 187 13.84 13.86 -9.03
N GLN A 188 14.22 14.93 -8.33
CA GLN A 188 15.62 15.13 -7.94
C GLN A 188 16.17 14.03 -7.01
N PHE A 189 15.29 13.33 -6.27
CA PHE A 189 15.64 12.23 -5.38
C PHE A 189 15.58 10.86 -6.08
N ASN A 190 15.00 10.80 -7.28
CA ASN A 190 14.89 9.57 -8.09
C ASN A 190 16.07 9.37 -9.06
N GLU A 191 16.98 10.34 -9.18
CA GLU A 191 18.14 10.26 -10.06
C GLU A 191 19.44 10.47 -9.27
N GLY A 192 20.44 9.61 -9.49
CA GLY A 192 21.75 9.70 -8.88
C GLY A 192 21.79 9.24 -7.42
N ALA A 193 22.94 9.43 -6.77
CA ALA A 193 23.18 8.97 -5.42
C ALA A 193 23.11 10.09 -4.37
N TRP A 194 22.45 9.78 -3.26
CA TRP A 194 22.17 10.66 -2.13
C TRP A 194 22.68 10.00 -0.85
N ALA A 195 23.62 10.66 -0.18
CA ALA A 195 23.98 10.35 1.20
C ALA A 195 22.88 10.87 2.13
N VAL A 196 22.41 9.98 3.00
CA VAL A 196 21.36 10.25 3.99
C VAL A 196 22.00 10.13 5.38
N THR A 197 21.70 11.08 6.25
CA THR A 197 22.04 11.01 7.68
C THR A 197 20.85 11.46 8.50
N ALA A 198 20.44 10.73 9.52
CA ALA A 198 19.40 11.16 10.46
C ALA A 198 19.70 10.70 11.88
N ASP A 199 19.40 11.55 12.84
CA ASP A 199 19.29 11.21 14.26
C ASP A 199 17.79 11.05 14.57
N PHE A 200 17.44 10.12 15.47
CA PHE A 200 16.08 9.95 15.95
C PHE A 200 16.05 9.59 17.43
N ASP A 201 15.05 10.11 18.12
CA ASP A 201 14.85 9.93 19.55
C ASP A 201 13.39 9.51 19.78
N ALA A 202 13.11 8.58 20.68
CA ALA A 202 11.74 8.21 21.03
C ALA A 202 11.56 7.88 22.52
N ASP A 203 10.53 8.46 23.12
CA ASP A 203 10.05 8.16 24.47
C ASP A 203 8.80 7.30 24.38
N LEU A 204 8.75 6.17 25.10
CA LEU A 204 7.58 5.31 25.24
C LEU A 204 7.19 5.17 26.72
N THR A 205 5.96 5.58 27.07
CA THR A 205 5.36 5.29 28.38
C THR A 205 4.22 4.28 28.25
N MET A 206 4.02 3.44 29.26
CA MET A 206 2.90 2.49 29.31
C MET A 206 2.19 2.54 30.66
N MET A 207 0.89 2.81 30.64
CA MET A 207 0.03 3.00 31.82
C MET A 207 0.59 4.03 32.82
N GLY A 208 1.29 5.05 32.30
CA GLY A 208 1.97 6.08 33.10
C GLY A 208 3.31 5.65 33.72
N MET A 209 3.85 4.48 33.36
CA MET A 209 5.21 4.03 33.73
C MET A 209 6.22 4.35 32.63
N GLY A 210 7.46 4.64 33.02
CA GLY A 210 8.55 5.02 32.10
C GLY A 210 8.79 6.54 32.06
N PRO A 211 9.47 7.05 31.02
CA PRO A 211 9.69 6.42 29.72
C PRO A 211 10.69 5.26 29.70
N ALA A 212 10.53 4.39 28.70
CA ALA A 212 11.65 3.75 28.01
C ALA A 212 12.09 4.69 26.89
N THR A 213 13.39 5.00 26.79
CA THR A 213 13.91 5.90 25.75
C THR A 213 14.70 5.13 24.70
N VAL A 214 14.61 5.58 23.45
CA VAL A 214 15.38 5.07 22.32
C VAL A 214 16.14 6.22 21.70
N ASP A 215 17.47 6.13 21.67
CA ASP A 215 18.36 7.09 21.01
C ASP A 215 18.98 6.41 19.78
N GLY A 216 18.77 6.98 18.60
CA GLY A 216 19.03 6.34 17.32
C GLY A 216 19.80 7.21 16.35
N THR A 217 20.70 6.58 15.59
CA THR A 217 21.38 7.22 14.46
C THR A 217 21.24 6.36 13.21
N LEU A 218 21.14 6.99 12.05
CA LEU A 218 21.05 6.38 10.73
C LEU A 218 21.99 7.13 9.79
N GLU A 219 22.82 6.40 9.05
CA GLU A 219 23.58 6.92 7.92
C GLU A 219 23.51 5.96 6.74
N GLY A 220 23.60 6.46 5.51
CA GLY A 220 23.52 5.60 4.34
C GLY A 220 23.67 6.31 3.01
N VAL A 221 23.46 5.54 1.95
CA VAL A 221 23.42 6.00 0.56
C VAL A 221 22.22 5.36 -0.13
N VAL A 222 21.38 6.18 -0.75
CA VAL A 222 20.33 5.75 -1.68
C VAL A 222 20.76 6.16 -3.09
N ALA A 223 20.50 5.32 -4.09
CA ALA A 223 20.77 5.62 -5.50
C ALA A 223 19.55 5.30 -6.37
N ASP A 224 19.22 6.24 -7.26
CA ASP A 224 18.17 6.13 -8.28
C ASP A 224 16.78 5.74 -7.71
N ALA A 225 16.53 6.12 -6.44
CA ALA A 225 15.40 5.70 -5.59
C ALA A 225 15.17 4.18 -5.39
N VAL A 226 15.91 3.30 -6.07
CA VAL A 226 15.69 1.84 -6.07
C VAL A 226 16.79 1.03 -5.39
N LYS A 227 17.96 1.61 -5.14
CA LYS A 227 19.09 0.93 -4.49
C LYS A 227 19.45 1.66 -3.20
N ALA A 228 19.68 0.93 -2.11
CA ALA A 228 20.05 1.54 -0.83
C ALA A 228 21.08 0.71 -0.06
N GLN A 229 21.96 1.40 0.67
CA GLN A 229 22.78 0.85 1.74
C GLN A 229 22.63 1.76 2.95
N MET A 230 22.08 1.23 4.04
CA MET A 230 21.78 1.96 5.26
C MET A 230 22.42 1.27 6.46
N SER A 231 22.96 2.06 7.39
CA SER A 231 23.46 1.61 8.69
C SER A 231 22.76 2.41 9.76
N MET A 232 22.08 1.72 10.67
CA MET A 232 21.39 2.29 11.83
C MET A 232 22.05 1.77 13.11
N ASN A 233 22.08 2.57 14.17
CA ASN A 233 22.40 2.13 15.52
C ASN A 233 21.35 2.64 16.49
N MET A 234 20.73 1.74 17.26
CA MET A 234 19.70 2.05 18.26
C MET A 234 20.18 1.74 19.66
N LYS A 235 20.10 2.70 20.58
CA LYS A 235 20.30 2.51 22.01
C LYS A 235 18.95 2.50 22.72
N LEU A 236 18.84 1.73 23.80
CA LEU A 236 17.60 1.57 24.56
C LEU A 236 17.90 1.75 26.04
N ASP A 237 17.27 2.74 26.68
CA ASP A 237 17.28 2.92 28.12
C ASP A 237 15.93 2.48 28.71
N LEU A 238 15.99 1.59 29.71
CA LEU A 238 14.81 1.06 30.41
C LEU A 238 14.84 1.39 31.92
N GLU A 239 15.78 2.21 32.39
CA GLU A 239 15.98 2.44 33.84
C GLU A 239 14.74 2.98 34.56
N GLU A 240 14.05 3.97 33.98
CA GLU A 240 12.86 4.58 34.59
C GLU A 240 11.66 3.61 34.57
N LEU A 241 11.41 2.95 33.43
CA LEU A 241 10.39 1.90 33.32
C LEU A 241 10.60 0.75 34.31
N MET A 242 11.84 0.28 34.48
CA MET A 242 12.16 -0.76 35.47
C MET A 242 12.00 -0.28 36.92
N ALA A 243 12.33 0.98 37.21
CA ALA A 243 12.15 1.57 38.53
C ALA A 243 10.66 1.65 38.93
N ASP A 244 9.79 2.03 37.99
CA ASP A 244 8.34 2.04 38.20
C ASP A 244 7.76 0.64 38.41
N LEU A 245 8.18 -0.33 37.59
CA LEU A 245 7.76 -1.73 37.74
C LEU A 245 8.17 -2.32 39.11
N ALA A 246 9.39 -2.03 39.57
CA ALA A 246 9.85 -2.42 40.90
C ALA A 246 9.05 -1.71 42.01
N GLY A 247 8.75 -0.42 41.85
CA GLY A 247 7.93 0.35 42.78
C GLY A 247 6.49 -0.18 42.89
N LEU A 248 5.87 -0.57 41.78
CA LEU A 248 4.55 -1.17 41.75
C LEU A 248 4.52 -2.52 42.49
N ALA A 249 5.51 -3.38 42.24
CA ALA A 249 5.60 -4.67 42.88
C ALA A 249 5.88 -4.59 44.39
N ALA A 250 6.60 -3.55 44.85
CA ALA A 250 6.78 -3.26 46.27
C ALA A 250 5.49 -2.74 46.95
N ALA A 251 4.53 -2.22 46.18
CA ALA A 251 3.26 -1.68 46.66
C ALA A 251 2.09 -2.71 46.62
N GLY A 252 2.16 -3.72 45.75
CA GLY A 252 1.20 -4.81 45.66
C GLY A 252 1.63 -6.08 46.41
N THR A 253 0.71 -7.00 46.69
CA THR A 253 1.04 -8.31 47.30
C THR A 253 1.52 -9.35 46.28
N SER A 254 2.26 -8.92 45.27
CA SER A 254 3.06 -9.76 44.38
C SER A 254 4.40 -10.07 45.04
N GLU A 255 5.09 -11.13 44.59
CA GLU A 255 6.52 -11.26 44.90
C GLU A 255 7.27 -10.09 44.24
N GLU A 256 8.24 -9.52 44.95
CA GLU A 256 9.18 -8.53 44.41
C GLU A 256 9.85 -9.16 43.18
N PRO A 257 9.80 -8.52 41.98
CA PRO A 257 10.42 -9.07 40.78
C PRO A 257 11.88 -9.34 41.10
N ALA A 258 12.35 -10.55 40.79
CA ALA A 258 13.73 -10.91 41.02
C ALA A 258 14.62 -9.85 40.37
N ALA A 259 15.54 -9.28 41.15
CA ALA A 259 16.51 -8.32 40.61
C ALA A 259 17.20 -8.95 39.40
N PRO A 260 17.39 -8.20 38.29
CA PRO A 260 17.94 -8.75 37.06
C PRO A 260 19.26 -9.46 37.37
N THR A 261 19.42 -10.64 36.78
CA THR A 261 20.66 -11.40 36.86
C THR A 261 21.83 -10.58 36.33
N ALA A 262 23.05 -10.95 36.70
CA ALA A 262 24.25 -10.25 36.20
C ALA A 262 24.35 -10.28 34.66
N GLU A 263 23.72 -11.26 34.00
CA GLU A 263 23.65 -11.40 32.55
C GLU A 263 22.61 -10.44 31.95
N GLU A 264 21.40 -10.38 32.51
CA GLU A 264 20.38 -9.40 32.12
C GLU A 264 20.85 -7.96 32.37
N GLN A 265 21.51 -7.69 33.50
CA GLN A 265 22.06 -6.37 33.81
C GLN A 265 23.19 -5.97 32.85
N ALA A 266 24.00 -6.93 32.40
CA ALA A 266 25.02 -6.69 31.37
C ALA A 266 24.39 -6.40 30.00
N LEU A 267 23.35 -7.15 29.61
CA LEU A 267 22.56 -6.89 28.39
C LEU A 267 21.92 -5.49 28.42
N LEU A 268 21.24 -5.13 29.50
CA LEU A 268 20.62 -3.81 29.67
C LEU A 268 21.66 -2.68 29.57
N THR A 269 22.84 -2.86 30.16
CA THR A 269 23.97 -1.92 30.04
C THR A 269 24.48 -1.84 28.59
N ALA A 270 24.60 -2.98 27.90
CA ALA A 270 25.03 -3.01 26.50
C ALA A 270 24.03 -2.31 25.56
N LEU A 271 22.73 -2.53 25.75
CA LEU A 271 21.65 -1.86 25.01
C LEU A 271 21.65 -0.33 25.23
N LYS A 272 21.90 0.12 26.47
CA LYS A 272 21.96 1.56 26.80
C LYS A 272 23.25 2.24 26.31
N GLU A 273 24.41 1.65 26.56
CA GLU A 273 25.69 2.32 26.27
C GLU A 273 26.14 2.16 24.81
N LYS A 274 25.96 0.97 24.23
CA LYS A 274 26.47 0.59 22.91
C LYS A 274 25.35 0.56 21.87
N GLY A 275 24.24 -0.10 22.22
CA GLY A 275 23.09 -0.31 21.34
C GLY A 275 23.20 -1.54 20.46
N VAL A 276 22.25 -1.64 19.53
CA VAL A 276 22.17 -2.63 18.46
C VAL A 276 22.30 -1.91 17.13
N GLY A 277 23.27 -2.34 16.32
CA GLY A 277 23.41 -1.90 14.93
C GLY A 277 22.54 -2.74 14.01
N LEU A 278 22.01 -2.12 12.95
CA LEU A 278 21.30 -2.77 11.85
C LEU A 278 21.89 -2.23 10.54
N GLU A 279 22.51 -3.08 9.73
CA GLU A 279 22.85 -2.75 8.35
C GLU A 279 21.80 -3.35 7.41
N MET A 280 21.32 -2.55 6.46
CA MET A 280 20.38 -2.95 5.42
C MET A 280 20.95 -2.62 4.05
N ARG A 281 20.78 -3.55 3.09
CA ARG A 281 21.15 -3.39 1.69
C ARG A 281 19.95 -3.80 0.84
N MET A 282 19.61 -2.99 -0.16
CA MET A 282 18.39 -3.18 -0.94
C MET A 282 18.65 -2.91 -2.41
N ASP A 283 18.13 -3.80 -3.26
CA ASP A 283 17.97 -3.56 -4.70
C ASP A 283 16.53 -3.86 -5.11
N MET A 284 15.72 -2.82 -5.32
CA MET A 284 14.34 -2.95 -5.77
C MET A 284 14.21 -3.28 -7.27
N ASP A 285 15.30 -3.20 -8.06
CA ASP A 285 15.26 -3.72 -9.44
C ASP A 285 15.34 -5.26 -9.45
N GLU A 286 16.07 -5.84 -8.49
CA GLU A 286 16.16 -7.29 -8.30
C GLU A 286 15.16 -7.84 -7.27
N GLY A 287 14.43 -6.96 -6.57
CA GLY A 287 13.47 -7.32 -5.52
C GLY A 287 14.11 -7.81 -4.21
N MET A 288 15.41 -7.60 -4.01
CA MET A 288 16.16 -8.18 -2.89
C MET A 288 16.40 -7.19 -1.75
N LEU A 289 16.09 -7.61 -0.53
CA LEU A 289 16.45 -6.95 0.71
C LEU A 289 17.37 -7.86 1.54
N TYR A 290 18.51 -7.33 1.97
CA TYR A 290 19.45 -7.98 2.86
C TYR A 290 19.60 -7.18 4.16
N MET A 291 19.60 -7.85 5.30
CA MET A 291 19.72 -7.23 6.62
C MET A 291 20.70 -7.99 7.51
N THR A 292 21.51 -7.30 8.32
CA THR A 292 22.30 -7.92 9.40
C THR A 292 22.22 -7.08 10.65
N PHE A 293 22.17 -7.74 11.80
CA PHE A 293 22.30 -7.08 13.09
C PHE A 293 23.77 -7.11 13.54
N THR A 294 24.22 -6.07 14.23
CA THR A 294 25.57 -5.97 14.82
C THR A 294 25.50 -5.43 16.25
N GLY A 295 26.56 -5.64 17.03
CA GLY A 295 26.66 -5.16 18.42
C GLY A 295 26.65 -6.28 19.47
N GLU A 296 27.27 -6.01 20.62
CA GLU A 296 27.53 -7.00 21.68
C GLU A 296 26.24 -7.55 22.34
N ALA A 297 25.14 -6.80 22.29
CA ALA A 297 23.84 -7.24 22.81
C ALA A 297 23.26 -8.45 22.04
N LEU A 298 23.75 -8.74 20.83
CA LEU A 298 23.28 -9.90 20.05
C LEU A 298 23.88 -11.22 20.52
N GLU A 299 25.12 -11.20 21.03
CA GLU A 299 25.77 -12.41 21.56
C GLU A 299 24.99 -12.99 22.74
N SER A 300 24.41 -12.11 23.58
CA SER A 300 23.55 -12.48 24.71
C SER A 300 22.13 -12.90 24.31
N LEU A 301 21.69 -12.55 23.09
CA LEU A 301 20.44 -13.05 22.50
C LEU A 301 20.63 -14.35 21.70
N GLY A 302 21.86 -14.87 21.60
CA GLY A 302 22.18 -16.08 20.85
C GLY A 302 22.08 -15.92 19.33
N LEU A 303 21.97 -14.70 18.82
CA LEU A 303 21.94 -14.42 17.39
C LEU A 303 23.36 -14.46 16.82
N PRO A 304 23.61 -15.19 15.73
CA PRO A 304 24.95 -15.32 15.16
C PRO A 304 25.41 -13.99 14.56
N ALA A 305 26.53 -13.46 15.07
CA ALA A 305 27.21 -12.32 14.46
C ALA A 305 27.59 -12.60 12.99
N ASP A 306 27.72 -11.53 12.21
CA ASP A 306 28.08 -11.55 10.78
C ASP A 306 27.14 -12.38 9.85
N THR A 307 25.95 -12.73 10.34
CA THR A 307 24.93 -13.45 9.56
C THR A 307 23.93 -12.47 8.93
N TRP A 308 23.86 -12.51 7.61
CA TRP A 308 22.93 -11.74 6.81
C TRP A 308 21.65 -12.52 6.56
N TYR A 309 20.52 -11.82 6.57
CA TYR A 309 19.20 -12.34 6.27
C TYR A 309 18.71 -11.76 4.95
N SER A 310 18.27 -12.62 4.03
CA SER A 310 17.77 -12.21 2.71
C SER A 310 16.25 -12.38 2.61
N MET A 311 15.57 -11.37 2.10
CA MET A 311 14.15 -11.37 1.79
C MET A 311 13.95 -11.06 0.30
N ASP A 312 13.27 -11.95 -0.40
CA ASP A 312 12.83 -11.75 -1.79
C ASP A 312 11.45 -11.08 -1.75
N MET A 313 11.42 -9.80 -2.07
CA MET A 313 10.18 -9.01 -2.12
C MET A 313 9.31 -9.43 -3.29
N GLY A 314 9.89 -9.87 -4.42
CA GLY A 314 9.14 -10.35 -5.57
C GLY A 314 8.28 -11.55 -5.18
N ALA A 315 8.90 -12.58 -4.61
CA ALA A 315 8.22 -13.77 -4.10
C ALA A 315 7.17 -13.44 -3.02
N LEU A 316 7.47 -12.49 -2.11
CA LEU A 316 6.54 -12.04 -1.07
C LEU A 316 5.28 -11.38 -1.67
N PHE A 317 5.45 -10.48 -2.64
CA PHE A 317 4.33 -9.80 -3.32
C PHE A 317 3.53 -10.77 -4.20
N GLU A 318 4.20 -11.70 -4.91
CA GLU A 318 3.53 -12.77 -5.67
C GLU A 318 2.66 -13.65 -4.78
N GLN A 319 3.13 -14.04 -3.58
CA GLN A 319 2.34 -14.80 -2.60
C GLN A 319 1.08 -14.03 -2.15
N LEU A 320 1.17 -12.69 -2.07
CA LEU A 320 0.03 -11.82 -1.76
C LEU A 320 -0.87 -11.52 -2.98
N GLY A 321 -0.59 -12.11 -4.15
CA GLY A 321 -1.36 -11.94 -5.37
C GLY A 321 -1.13 -10.59 -6.07
N MET A 322 0.02 -9.96 -5.85
CA MET A 322 0.40 -8.67 -6.45
C MET A 322 1.62 -8.85 -7.37
N ASP A 323 1.60 -8.23 -8.55
CA ASP A 323 2.76 -8.18 -9.44
C ASP A 323 3.76 -7.14 -8.93
N TYR A 324 4.93 -7.60 -8.49
CA TYR A 324 5.99 -6.72 -7.98
C TYR A 324 6.59 -5.82 -9.07
N ALA A 325 6.70 -6.31 -10.31
CA ALA A 325 7.27 -5.54 -11.41
C ALA A 325 6.31 -4.41 -11.83
N GLU A 326 5.00 -4.67 -11.84
CA GLU A 326 3.97 -3.65 -12.06
C GLU A 326 4.02 -2.57 -10.96
N LEU A 327 4.07 -2.97 -9.68
CA LEU A 327 4.19 -2.04 -8.55
C LEU A 327 5.46 -1.18 -8.64
N MET A 328 6.59 -1.77 -9.04
CA MET A 328 7.84 -1.04 -9.24
C MET A 328 7.78 -0.05 -10.42
N ASP A 329 7.11 -0.39 -11.52
CA ASP A 329 6.92 0.56 -12.63
C ASP A 329 6.00 1.73 -12.24
N LEU A 330 4.91 1.47 -11.52
CA LEU A 330 4.07 2.53 -10.94
C LEU A 330 4.85 3.45 -9.99
N SER A 331 5.74 2.91 -9.15
CA SER A 331 6.57 3.73 -8.25
C SER A 331 7.59 4.60 -9.00
N LYS A 332 8.14 4.10 -10.12
CA LYS A 332 9.15 4.81 -10.94
C LYS A 332 8.52 5.92 -11.78
N THR A 333 7.34 5.69 -12.33
CA THR A 333 6.64 6.64 -13.21
C THR A 333 6.07 7.84 -12.45
N LEU A 334 5.70 7.66 -11.17
CA LEU A 334 5.01 8.68 -10.35
C LEU A 334 3.74 9.25 -11.03
N ASP A 335 3.09 8.48 -11.91
CA ASP A 335 1.86 8.94 -12.56
C ASP A 335 0.66 8.72 -11.62
N ALA A 336 0.16 9.81 -11.05
CA ALA A 336 -1.04 9.80 -10.22
C ALA A 336 -2.27 9.21 -10.93
N SER A 337 -2.31 9.21 -12.27
CA SER A 337 -3.36 8.57 -13.07
C SER A 337 -3.26 7.05 -12.99
N ALA A 338 -2.07 6.49 -13.19
CA ALA A 338 -1.82 5.05 -13.12
C ALA A 338 -2.04 4.52 -11.69
N MET A 339 -1.62 5.27 -10.67
CA MET A 339 -1.90 4.92 -9.28
C MET A 339 -3.41 4.93 -8.97
N LEU A 340 -4.17 5.93 -9.42
CA LEU A 340 -5.62 5.96 -9.27
C LEU A 340 -6.32 4.83 -10.06
N GLU A 341 -5.76 4.42 -11.20
CA GLU A 341 -6.26 3.27 -11.97
C GLU A 341 -6.02 1.95 -11.25
N ALA A 342 -4.82 1.70 -10.73
CA ALA A 342 -4.52 0.51 -9.93
C ALA A 342 -5.38 0.44 -8.64
N MET A 343 -5.59 1.58 -7.96
CA MET A 343 -6.56 1.65 -6.85
C MET A 343 -7.97 1.24 -7.29
N LEU A 344 -8.40 1.68 -8.48
CA LEU A 344 -9.71 1.38 -9.04
C LEU A 344 -9.84 -0.10 -9.43
N GLN A 345 -8.77 -0.74 -9.92
CA GLN A 345 -8.73 -2.20 -10.11
C GLN A 345 -8.88 -2.98 -8.80
N SER A 346 -8.33 -2.45 -7.69
CA SER A 346 -8.51 -3.02 -6.34
C SER A 346 -9.83 -2.62 -5.65
N ALA A 347 -10.70 -1.84 -6.31
CA ALA A 347 -11.94 -1.38 -5.70
C ALA A 347 -12.89 -2.55 -5.44
N ASP A 348 -13.45 -2.58 -4.24
CA ASP A 348 -14.42 -3.60 -3.83
C ASP A 348 -15.82 -3.27 -4.41
N LEU A 349 -16.10 -3.96 -5.52
CA LEU A 349 -17.28 -3.83 -6.37
C LEU A 349 -18.34 -4.94 -6.09
N SER A 350 -18.45 -5.42 -4.84
CA SER A 350 -19.32 -6.54 -4.44
C SER A 350 -20.80 -6.20 -4.18
N ASP A 351 -21.20 -4.93 -4.28
CA ASP A 351 -22.57 -4.45 -4.06
C ASP A 351 -23.03 -3.67 -5.30
N LYS A 352 -23.94 -4.24 -6.10
CA LYS A 352 -24.40 -3.66 -7.37
C LYS A 352 -25.25 -2.40 -7.22
N ASP A 353 -25.75 -2.08 -6.02
CA ASP A 353 -26.54 -0.86 -5.78
C ASP A 353 -25.66 0.32 -5.33
N THR A 354 -24.56 0.06 -4.61
CA THR A 354 -23.71 1.14 -4.05
C THR A 354 -22.30 1.23 -4.62
N ALA A 355 -21.75 0.17 -5.21
CA ALA A 355 -20.34 0.11 -5.62
C ALA A 355 -19.94 1.23 -6.58
N TYR A 356 -20.58 1.33 -7.76
CA TYR A 356 -20.22 2.35 -8.75
C TYR A 356 -20.34 3.78 -8.20
N ALA A 357 -21.42 4.09 -7.48
CA ALA A 357 -21.62 5.44 -6.92
C ALA A 357 -20.58 5.78 -5.85
N THR A 358 -20.22 4.80 -5.01
CA THR A 358 -19.15 4.93 -4.01
C THR A 358 -17.81 5.21 -4.69
N VAL A 359 -17.45 4.35 -5.65
CA VAL A 359 -16.18 4.43 -6.37
C VAL A 359 -16.06 5.71 -7.21
N ALA A 360 -17.11 6.13 -7.91
CA ALA A 360 -17.14 7.39 -8.64
C ALA A 360 -16.99 8.61 -7.73
N GLY A 361 -17.64 8.62 -6.57
CA GLY A 361 -17.48 9.69 -5.57
C GLY A 361 -16.08 9.74 -4.97
N LEU A 362 -15.45 8.59 -4.75
CA LEU A 362 -14.06 8.47 -4.31
C LEU A 362 -13.08 9.01 -5.37
N VAL A 363 -13.26 8.65 -6.64
CA VAL A 363 -12.41 9.11 -7.75
C VAL A 363 -12.54 10.61 -8.01
N ASP A 364 -13.75 11.19 -8.02
CA ASP A 364 -13.90 12.66 -8.16
C ASP A 364 -13.32 13.41 -6.95
N SER A 365 -13.48 12.87 -5.74
CA SER A 365 -12.88 13.46 -4.53
C SER A 365 -11.35 13.49 -4.62
N ALA A 366 -10.71 12.40 -5.05
CA ALA A 366 -9.27 12.34 -5.24
C ALA A 366 -8.80 13.26 -6.40
N ALA A 367 -9.47 13.23 -7.54
CA ALA A 367 -9.17 14.09 -8.68
C ALA A 367 -9.30 15.59 -8.34
N LYS A 368 -10.24 15.95 -7.46
CA LYS A 368 -10.39 17.32 -6.95
C LYS A 368 -9.35 17.70 -5.91
N LEU A 369 -8.99 16.77 -5.01
CA LEU A 369 -7.98 17.02 -3.97
C LEU A 369 -6.60 17.27 -4.60
N LEU A 370 -6.27 16.50 -5.64
CA LEU A 370 -5.01 16.58 -6.37
C LEU A 370 -4.94 17.70 -7.42
N SER A 371 -6.08 18.28 -7.81
CA SER A 371 -6.11 19.41 -8.76
C SER A 371 -5.78 20.74 -8.09
N ASP A 372 -5.54 21.76 -8.91
CA ASP A 372 -5.25 23.12 -8.44
C ASP A 372 -6.40 23.74 -7.61
N GLU A 373 -7.63 23.20 -7.72
CA GLU A 373 -8.78 23.58 -6.88
C GLU A 373 -8.69 23.01 -5.45
N GLY A 374 -7.98 21.89 -5.27
CA GLY A 374 -7.76 21.24 -3.97
C GLY A 374 -6.72 21.95 -3.10
N PHE A 375 -5.92 22.85 -3.67
CA PHE A 375 -4.87 23.58 -2.98
C PHE A 375 -5.28 25.02 -2.62
N GLN A 376 -5.17 25.37 -1.34
CA GLN A 376 -5.32 26.72 -0.83
C GLN A 376 -3.95 27.42 -0.84
N LYS A 377 -3.87 28.60 -1.45
CA LYS A 377 -2.63 29.38 -1.51
C LYS A 377 -2.44 30.25 -0.27
N ASN A 378 -1.41 29.95 0.51
CA ASN A 378 -1.02 30.64 1.74
C ASN A 378 0.30 31.40 1.51
N GLY A 379 0.21 32.64 1.04
CA GLY A 379 1.40 33.44 0.66
C GLY A 379 2.03 32.93 -0.63
N SER A 380 3.24 32.38 -0.55
CA SER A 380 3.89 31.63 -1.64
C SER A 380 3.40 30.18 -1.73
N ASP A 381 2.98 29.61 -0.61
CA ASP A 381 2.89 28.16 -0.41
C ASP A 381 1.50 27.64 -0.73
N TYR A 382 1.38 26.33 -0.97
CA TYR A 382 0.13 25.69 -1.38
C TYR A 382 -0.20 24.54 -0.43
N THR A 383 -1.32 24.63 0.29
CA THR A 383 -1.76 23.60 1.24
C THR A 383 -3.03 22.94 0.74
N THR A 384 -3.03 21.61 0.62
CA THR A 384 -4.26 20.82 0.50
C THR A 384 -4.51 20.06 1.80
N ALA A 385 -5.77 19.73 2.10
CA ALA A 385 -6.13 18.96 3.29
C ALA A 385 -7.38 18.13 3.05
N TYR A 386 -7.41 16.93 3.66
CA TYR A 386 -8.50 15.98 3.61
C TYR A 386 -8.80 15.48 5.03
N THR A 387 -10.07 15.54 5.43
CA THR A 387 -10.54 14.96 6.69
C THR A 387 -11.46 13.78 6.39
N TYR A 388 -11.10 12.62 6.92
CA TYR A 388 -11.93 11.43 6.93
C TYR A 388 -12.55 11.23 8.32
N THR A 389 -13.86 11.00 8.36
CA THR A 389 -14.63 10.77 9.60
C THR A 389 -15.26 9.39 9.55
N GLN A 390 -14.99 8.54 10.56
CA GLN A 390 -15.62 7.22 10.71
C GLN A 390 -15.77 6.84 12.18
N ASP A 391 -16.95 6.30 12.54
CA ASP A 391 -17.21 5.62 13.82
C ASP A 391 -16.78 6.39 15.09
N GLY A 392 -16.82 7.74 15.03
CA GLY A 392 -16.41 8.62 16.12
C GLY A 392 -14.92 9.00 16.13
N ALA A 393 -14.17 8.68 15.08
CA ALA A 393 -12.82 9.17 14.86
C ALA A 393 -12.74 10.07 13.62
N ASP A 394 -11.97 11.16 13.71
CA ASP A 394 -11.59 12.00 12.59
C ASP A 394 -10.08 11.85 12.34
N MET A 395 -9.70 11.54 11.10
CA MET A 395 -8.32 11.58 10.61
C MET A 395 -8.21 12.72 9.61
N THR A 396 -7.41 13.73 9.93
CA THR A 396 -7.07 14.83 9.01
C THR A 396 -5.65 14.67 8.51
N LEU A 397 -5.47 14.68 7.20
CA LEU A 397 -4.19 14.80 6.53
C LEU A 397 -4.12 16.19 5.87
N SER A 398 -3.04 16.92 6.13
CA SER A 398 -2.68 18.19 5.52
C SER A 398 -1.35 18.01 4.79
N PHE A 399 -1.23 18.59 3.60
CA PHE A 399 0.00 18.57 2.81
C PHE A 399 0.27 19.97 2.24
N THR A 400 1.41 20.53 2.61
CA THR A 400 1.84 21.87 2.24
C THR A 400 3.10 21.82 1.38
N LEU A 401 3.05 22.47 0.24
CA LEU A 401 4.19 22.68 -0.66
C LEU A 401 4.79 24.06 -0.42
N ASN A 402 6.04 24.09 0.04
CA ASN A 402 6.79 25.33 0.22
C ASN A 402 7.38 25.80 -1.11
N THR A 403 7.14 27.05 -1.50
CA THR A 403 7.58 27.54 -2.82
C THR A 403 8.43 28.79 -2.79
N LYS A 404 9.38 28.87 -3.73
CA LYS A 404 10.30 29.99 -3.89
C LYS A 404 10.50 30.25 -5.37
N ASN A 405 10.23 31.48 -5.83
CA ASN A 405 10.27 31.84 -7.25
C ASN A 405 9.43 30.90 -8.15
N ASP A 406 8.23 30.54 -7.67
CA ASP A 406 7.26 29.65 -8.35
C ASP A 406 7.67 28.16 -8.51
N LYS A 407 8.80 27.75 -7.92
CA LYS A 407 9.22 26.35 -7.79
C LYS A 407 8.98 25.82 -6.38
N VAL A 408 8.57 24.56 -6.25
CA VAL A 408 8.60 23.83 -4.98
C VAL A 408 10.07 23.67 -4.55
N VAL A 409 10.33 23.95 -3.28
CA VAL A 409 11.67 23.80 -2.67
C VAL A 409 11.65 22.91 -1.43
N GLY A 410 10.47 22.52 -0.97
CA GLY A 410 10.26 21.71 0.22
C GLY A 410 8.78 21.41 0.42
N TYR A 411 8.47 20.59 1.41
CA TYR A 411 7.10 20.25 1.77
C TYR A 411 6.97 19.98 3.28
N ALA A 412 5.74 20.03 3.77
CA ALA A 412 5.34 19.52 5.07
C ALA A 412 4.06 18.68 4.93
N MET A 413 3.94 17.61 5.70
CA MET A 413 2.74 16.80 5.83
C MET A 413 2.38 16.69 7.31
N ASP A 414 1.15 17.01 7.65
CA ASP A 414 0.59 16.87 9.00
C ASP A 414 -0.54 15.84 8.97
N ILE A 415 -0.42 14.79 9.77
CA ILE A 415 -1.47 13.79 10.00
C ILE A 415 -1.93 13.95 11.44
N LYS A 416 -3.23 14.10 11.66
CA LYS A 416 -3.84 14.23 12.98
C LYS A 416 -5.04 13.30 13.10
N MET A 417 -5.06 12.48 14.14
CA MET A 417 -6.18 11.63 14.49
C MET A 417 -6.79 12.06 15.83
N THR A 418 -8.10 12.25 15.85
CA THR A 418 -8.90 12.48 17.05
C THR A 418 -9.96 11.41 17.20
N MET A 419 -10.22 10.95 18.43
CA MET A 419 -11.34 10.04 18.74
C MET A 419 -12.31 10.69 19.72
N VAL A 420 -13.61 10.40 19.62
CA VAL A 420 -14.61 10.71 20.63
C VAL A 420 -14.42 9.78 21.83
N THR A 421 -14.07 10.36 22.96
CA THR A 421 -13.76 9.63 24.21
C THR A 421 -14.91 9.67 25.21
N GLY A 422 -15.80 10.67 25.11
CA GLY A 422 -16.99 10.82 25.95
C GLY A 422 -18.28 10.39 25.25
N ALA A 423 -18.76 9.16 25.49
CA ALA A 423 -19.99 8.63 24.90
C ALA A 423 -21.28 9.44 25.22
N GLU A 424 -21.27 10.23 26.30
CA GLU A 424 -22.39 11.12 26.69
C GLU A 424 -22.11 12.61 26.45
N THR A 425 -20.84 13.02 26.28
CA THR A 425 -20.43 14.44 26.14
C THR A 425 -20.04 14.83 24.72
N GLY A 426 -19.69 13.86 23.86
CA GLY A 426 -19.17 14.10 22.51
C GLY A 426 -17.76 14.72 22.48
N GLU A 427 -17.03 14.64 23.60
CA GLU A 427 -15.68 15.20 23.72
C GLU A 427 -14.68 14.40 22.87
N THR A 428 -13.87 15.11 22.09
CA THR A 428 -12.83 14.53 21.22
C THR A 428 -11.44 14.76 21.79
N THR A 429 -10.59 13.74 21.68
CA THR A 429 -9.20 13.76 22.17
C THR A 429 -8.27 13.47 21.00
N GLU A 430 -7.17 14.23 20.90
CA GLU A 430 -6.08 13.94 19.96
C GLU A 430 -5.34 12.69 20.43
N VAL A 431 -5.38 11.62 19.62
CA VAL A 431 -4.75 10.33 19.94
C VAL A 431 -3.47 10.09 19.16
N MET A 432 -3.29 10.80 18.04
CA MET A 432 -2.06 10.79 17.25
C MET A 432 -1.90 12.12 16.51
N THR A 433 -0.68 12.65 16.51
CA THR A 433 -0.24 13.69 15.59
C THR A 433 1.11 13.29 15.00
N MET A 434 1.26 13.39 13.69
CA MET A 434 2.52 13.18 13.00
C MET A 434 2.75 14.38 12.09
N THR A 435 3.86 15.06 12.26
CA THR A 435 4.33 16.09 11.33
C THR A 435 5.59 15.56 10.67
N MET A 436 5.76 15.80 9.38
CA MET A 436 6.99 15.48 8.66
C MET A 436 7.22 16.49 7.55
N GLY A 437 8.45 16.67 7.10
CA GLY A 437 8.74 17.58 6.01
C GLY A 437 10.19 17.60 5.59
N MET A 438 10.44 18.29 4.49
CA MET A 438 11.76 18.52 3.92
C MET A 438 11.92 20.00 3.54
N ASP A 439 13.00 20.64 3.99
CA ASP A 439 13.26 22.08 3.77
C ASP A 439 14.04 22.38 2.48
N GLU A 440 14.27 23.67 2.18
CA GLU A 440 15.02 24.12 0.99
C GLU A 440 16.50 23.73 0.93
N LYS A 441 17.03 23.05 1.96
CA LYS A 441 18.38 22.49 2.03
C LYS A 441 18.36 20.96 2.06
N ASN A 442 17.20 20.35 1.83
CA ASN A 442 16.90 18.93 1.99
C ASN A 442 17.18 18.43 3.42
N HIS A 443 16.96 19.30 4.42
CA HIS A 443 16.88 18.89 5.82
C HIS A 443 15.50 18.27 6.06
N MET A 444 15.47 17.01 6.46
CA MET A 444 14.29 16.25 6.82
C MET A 444 14.01 16.42 8.31
N THR A 445 12.74 16.63 8.67
CA THR A 445 12.27 16.60 10.06
C THR A 445 10.99 15.79 10.14
N ALA A 446 10.84 14.97 11.18
CA ALA A 446 9.56 14.39 11.56
C ALA A 446 9.38 14.42 13.09
N GLU A 447 8.13 14.58 13.53
CA GLU A 447 7.73 14.46 14.92
C GLU A 447 6.42 13.66 14.96
N MET A 448 6.38 12.55 15.70
CA MET A 448 5.21 11.71 15.91
C MET A 448 4.88 11.63 17.39
N LYS A 449 3.67 12.04 17.76
CA LYS A 449 3.09 11.88 19.09
C LYS A 449 1.89 10.95 19.00
N MET A 450 1.78 10.06 19.97
CA MET A 450 0.64 9.17 20.16
C MET A 450 0.25 9.17 21.64
N ASP A 451 -1.04 9.24 21.93
CA ASP A 451 -1.61 9.05 23.27
C ASP A 451 -2.87 8.17 23.13
N LEU A 452 -2.74 6.91 23.54
CA LEU A 452 -3.83 5.95 23.58
C LEU A 452 -4.56 6.03 24.93
N LEU A 453 -5.12 7.20 25.21
CA LEU A 453 -5.95 7.50 26.39
C LEU A 453 -5.22 7.24 27.72
N GLY A 454 -3.92 7.57 27.78
CA GLY A 454 -3.05 7.31 28.92
C GLY A 454 -2.66 5.84 29.14
N LEU A 455 -3.11 4.90 28.31
CA LEU A 455 -2.65 3.49 28.36
C LEU A 455 -1.25 3.33 27.77
N MET A 456 -0.94 4.13 26.76
CA MET A 456 0.37 4.20 26.11
C MET A 456 0.54 5.61 25.57
N SER A 457 1.70 6.22 25.79
CA SER A 457 2.09 7.40 25.03
C SER A 457 3.44 7.18 24.38
N MET A 458 3.58 7.69 23.16
CA MET A 458 4.83 7.69 22.42
C MET A 458 5.09 9.10 21.91
N ASN A 459 6.32 9.58 22.05
CA ASN A 459 6.81 10.77 21.35
C ASN A 459 8.07 10.36 20.60
N MET A 460 8.17 10.67 19.32
CA MET A 460 9.33 10.35 18.49
C MET A 460 9.70 11.56 17.64
N THR A 461 10.97 11.91 17.61
CA THR A 461 11.54 12.94 16.73
C THR A 461 12.57 12.31 15.79
N ILE A 462 12.61 12.79 14.55
CA ILE A 462 13.61 12.43 13.54
C ILE A 462 14.11 13.72 12.90
N SER A 463 15.42 13.89 12.78
CA SER A 463 16.04 15.04 12.12
C SER A 463 17.23 14.57 11.29
N GLY A 464 17.32 14.99 10.03
CA GLY A 464 18.36 14.49 9.12
C GLY A 464 18.58 15.34 7.88
N ASP A 465 19.56 14.97 7.06
CA ASP A 465 19.94 15.67 5.84
C ASP A 465 20.06 14.70 4.66
N TYR A 466 19.65 15.16 3.48
CA TYR A 466 19.94 14.53 2.20
C TYR A 466 20.98 15.35 1.43
N LYS A 467 22.10 14.73 1.05
CA LYS A 467 23.20 15.38 0.31
C LYS A 467 23.62 14.54 -0.88
N THR A 468 23.80 15.14 -2.05
CA THR A 468 24.30 14.40 -3.23
C THR A 468 25.68 13.79 -2.96
N THR A 469 25.95 12.63 -3.55
CA THR A 469 27.21 11.90 -3.34
C THR A 469 27.66 11.13 -4.58
N ASP A 470 28.97 10.88 -4.70
CA ASP A 470 29.55 10.01 -5.72
C ASP A 470 29.68 8.54 -5.24
N LYS A 471 29.19 8.22 -4.03
CA LYS A 471 29.19 6.85 -3.50
C LYS A 471 28.13 6.01 -4.19
N THR A 472 28.47 4.78 -4.56
CA THR A 472 27.50 3.75 -4.94
C THR A 472 27.13 2.92 -3.70
N PRO A 473 25.84 2.66 -3.42
CA PRO A 473 25.45 1.76 -2.33
C PRO A 473 25.88 0.32 -2.64
N ALA A 474 26.36 -0.41 -1.63
CA ALA A 474 26.51 -1.86 -1.73
C ALA A 474 25.14 -2.52 -1.58
N VAL A 475 24.71 -3.30 -2.58
CA VAL A 475 23.39 -3.96 -2.59
C VAL A 475 23.43 -5.44 -2.19
N GLU A 476 24.54 -6.14 -2.47
CA GLU A 476 24.79 -7.51 -1.99
C GLU A 476 25.48 -7.51 -0.61
N PRO A 477 25.35 -8.58 0.20
CA PRO A 477 26.18 -8.81 1.39
C PRO A 477 27.69 -8.88 1.09
N PRO A 478 28.58 -8.71 2.09
CA PRO A 478 30.02 -8.85 1.91
C PRO A 478 30.41 -10.23 1.37
N ALA A 479 31.40 -10.29 0.48
CA ALA A 479 31.84 -11.53 -0.14
C ALA A 479 32.29 -12.58 0.91
N GLY A 480 31.59 -13.72 0.95
CA GLY A 480 31.85 -14.80 1.92
C GLY A 480 31.06 -14.68 3.24
N ALA A 481 30.16 -13.70 3.37
CA ALA A 481 29.18 -13.67 4.44
C ALA A 481 28.26 -14.90 4.41
N VAL A 482 27.76 -15.30 5.58
CA VAL A 482 26.67 -16.29 5.68
C VAL A 482 25.37 -15.55 5.38
N VAL A 483 24.60 -16.04 4.40
CA VAL A 483 23.29 -15.51 4.04
C VAL A 483 22.23 -16.58 4.29
N VAL A 484 21.19 -16.22 5.04
CA VAL A 484 20.08 -17.10 5.43
C VAL A 484 18.77 -16.49 4.90
N PRO A 485 17.91 -17.23 4.18
CA PRO A 485 16.58 -16.73 3.82
C PRO A 485 15.77 -16.35 5.06
N PHE A 486 15.08 -15.22 5.03
CA PHE A 486 14.29 -14.73 6.17
C PHE A 486 13.19 -15.73 6.59
N GLU A 487 12.69 -16.53 5.64
CA GLU A 487 11.76 -17.64 5.88
C GLU A 487 12.33 -18.74 6.80
N GLU A 488 13.65 -18.97 6.76
CA GLU A 488 14.33 -19.99 7.58
C GLU A 488 14.52 -19.55 9.04
N LEU A 489 14.26 -18.28 9.39
CA LEU A 489 14.34 -17.78 10.78
C LEU A 489 13.24 -18.35 11.70
N GLY A 490 12.23 -19.04 11.16
CA GLY A 490 11.37 -19.88 11.97
C GLY A 490 10.49 -19.14 12.97
N MET A 491 9.86 -18.03 12.56
CA MET A 491 8.51 -17.77 13.08
C MET A 491 7.59 -18.83 12.48
N GLU A 492 7.39 -19.93 13.21
CA GLU A 492 6.53 -21.04 12.82
C GLU A 492 5.09 -20.52 12.60
N THR A 493 4.77 -20.18 11.35
CA THR A 493 3.38 -19.93 10.94
C THR A 493 2.65 -21.26 11.09
N ALA A 494 1.90 -21.37 12.18
CA ALA A 494 1.16 -22.57 12.53
C ALA A 494 0.12 -22.87 11.43
N ALA A 495 0.53 -23.68 10.45
CA ALA A 495 -0.37 -24.20 9.44
C ALA A 495 -1.48 -24.99 10.16
N PRO A 496 -2.75 -24.77 9.84
CA PRO A 496 -3.84 -25.47 10.51
C PRO A 496 -3.70 -26.97 10.26
N GLU A 497 -3.60 -27.77 11.34
CA GLU A 497 -3.62 -29.22 11.25
C GLU A 497 -4.85 -29.67 10.44
N THR A 498 -4.60 -30.26 9.27
CA THR A 498 -5.65 -30.90 8.47
C THR A 498 -6.04 -32.20 9.15
N ALA A 499 -7.01 -32.11 10.06
CA ALA A 499 -7.59 -33.27 10.73
C ALA A 499 -8.21 -34.23 9.70
N ALA A 500 -7.80 -35.50 9.79
CA ALA A 500 -8.17 -36.61 8.89
C ALA A 500 -9.52 -37.27 9.23
#